data_AF-A0A935LN10-F1
#
_entry.id   AF-A0A935LN10-F1
#
_cell.length_a   1.000
_cell.length_b   1.000
_cell.length_c   1.000
_cell.angle_alpha   90.00
_cell.angle_beta   90.00
_cell.angle_gamma   90.00
#
_symmetry.space_group_name_H-M   'P 1'
#
loop_
_entity.id
_entity.type
_entity.pdbx_description
1 polymer ?
#
loop_
_entity_poly.entity_id
_entity_poly.type
_entity_poly.pdbx_seq_one_letter_code
_entity_poly.pdbx_strand_id
1 'polypeptide(L)' 'MLIRSIEEEKEAQIRTVENVQKAYAKEGKQAIHDLQQAAIKNENMFAVLMEATKYCSLGQLTAAMFEVGGQYRRNM' A
#
# COMPACT_ATOMS: atom_id res chain seq x y z
N MET A 1 -13.35 -17.32 -22.62
CA MET A 1 -13.97 -15.98 -22.66
C MET A 1 -13.15 -15.07 -21.76
N LEU A 2 -12.68 -13.94 -22.26
CA LEU A 2 -12.07 -12.91 -21.42
C LEU A 2 -13.22 -12.10 -20.80
N ILE A 3 -13.65 -12.48 -19.59
CA ILE A 3 -14.68 -11.73 -18.85
C ILE A 3 -13.99 -10.47 -18.32
N ARG A 4 -14.47 -9.29 -18.74
CA ARG A 4 -14.02 -8.01 -18.21
C ARG A 4 -14.88 -7.65 -17.01
N SER A 5 -14.32 -6.94 -16.05
CA SER A 5 -15.09 -6.41 -14.91
C SER A 5 -16.17 -5.45 -15.41
N ILE A 6 -17.35 -5.55 -14.78
CA ILE A 6 -18.46 -4.62 -15.01
C ILE A 6 -18.22 -3.30 -14.27
N GLU A 7 -18.94 -2.25 -14.63
CA GLU A 7 -18.69 -0.92 -14.08
C GLU A 7 -18.97 -0.85 -12.57
N GLU A 8 -20.01 -1.55 -12.12
CA GLU A 8 -20.40 -1.64 -10.72
C GLU A 8 -19.30 -2.28 -9.85
N GLU A 9 -18.57 -3.27 -10.38
CA GLU A 9 -17.45 -3.90 -9.68
C GLU A 9 -16.27 -2.94 -9.51
N LYS A 10 -15.99 -2.11 -10.52
CA LYS A 10 -14.93 -1.10 -10.43
C LYS A 10 -15.27 -0.04 -9.39
N GLU A 11 -16.49 0.48 -9.43
CA GLU A 11 -16.99 1.46 -8.47
C GLU A 11 -16.99 0.91 -7.03
N ALA A 12 -17.40 -0.35 -6.85
CA ALA A 12 -17.33 -1.03 -5.56
C ALA A 12 -15.89 -1.15 -5.04
N GLN A 13 -14.93 -1.46 -5.91
CA GLN A 13 -13.52 -1.54 -5.53
C GLN A 13 -12.96 -0.18 -5.13
N ILE A 14 -13.28 0.89 -5.86
CA ILE A 14 -12.87 2.27 -5.53
C ILE A 14 -13.41 2.65 -4.15
N ARG A 15 -14.71 2.45 -3.92
CA ARG A 15 -15.35 2.73 -2.62
C ARG A 15 -14.71 1.94 -1.48
N THR A 16 -14.36 0.68 -1.72
CA THR A 16 -13.68 -0.15 -0.72
C THR A 16 -12.33 0.45 -0.33
N VAL A 17 -11.53 0.88 -1.32
CA VAL A 17 -10.23 1.52 -1.05
C VAL A 17 -10.41 2.84 -0.29
N GLU A 18 -11.35 3.68 -0.69
CA GLU A 18 -11.63 4.94 0.02
C GLU A 18 -12.08 4.71 1.46
N ASN A 19 -12.91 3.68 1.69
CA ASN A 19 -13.40 3.34 3.02
C ASN A 19 -12.26 2.87 3.92
N VAL A 20 -11.36 2.02 3.42
CA VAL A 20 -10.16 1.59 4.16
C VAL A 20 -9.29 2.80 4.51
N GLN A 21 -9.03 3.69 3.54
CA GLN A 21 -8.23 4.89 3.76
C GLN A 21 -8.85 5.84 4.79
N LYS A 22 -10.18 6.00 4.79
CA LYS A 22 -10.90 6.83 5.77
C LYS A 22 -10.92 6.18 7.15
N ALA A 23 -11.20 4.88 7.22
CA ALA A 23 -11.31 4.15 8.48
C ALA A 23 -9.99 4.10 9.26
N TYR A 24 -8.87 3.97 8.56
CA TYR A 24 -7.54 3.82 9.15
C TYR A 24 -6.62 5.00 8.83
N ALA A 25 -7.17 6.20 8.67
CA ALA A 25 -6.40 7.37 8.24
C ALA A 25 -5.24 7.72 9.21
N LYS A 26 -5.38 7.40 10.50
CA LYS A 26 -4.35 7.68 11.52
C LYS A 26 -3.35 6.53 11.62
N GLU A 27 -3.86 5.31 11.78
CA GLU A 27 -3.07 4.08 11.89
C GLU A 27 -2.26 3.83 10.61
N GLY A 28 -2.87 4.08 9.44
CA GLY A 28 -2.20 3.93 8.15
C GLY A 28 -1.05 4.92 7.97
N LYS A 29 -1.17 6.16 8.45
CA LYS A 29 -0.04 7.12 8.44
C LYS A 29 1.11 6.64 9.32
N GLN A 30 0.81 6.12 10.51
CA GLN A 30 1.83 5.58 11.40
C GLN A 30 2.49 4.34 10.78
N ALA A 31 1.71 3.41 10.24
CA ALA A 31 2.20 2.19 9.62
C ALA A 31 3.09 2.46 8.39
N ILE A 32 2.73 3.47 7.58
CA ILE A 32 3.58 3.94 6.48
C ILE A 32 4.91 4.49 7.00
N HIS A 33 4.87 5.31 8.06
CA HIS A 33 6.08 5.85 8.66
C HIS A 33 7.00 4.74 9.19
N ASP A 34 6.43 3.77 9.91
CA ASP A 34 7.18 2.64 10.46
C ASP A 34 7.78 1.78 9.34
N LEU A 35 7.02 1.56 8.26
CA LEU A 35 7.48 0.86 7.06
C LEU A 35 8.66 1.58 6.38
N GLN A 36 8.60 2.91 6.26
CA GLN A 36 9.70 3.71 5.72
C GLN A 36 10.93 3.67 6.61
N GLN A 37 10.76 3.77 7.93
CA GLN A 37 11.86 3.68 8.90
C GLN A 37 12.53 2.30 8.86
N ALA A 38 11.75 1.22 8.82
CA ALA A 38 12.27 -0.14 8.71
C ALA A 38 13.10 -0.34 7.44
N ALA A 39 12.66 0.25 6.31
CA ALA A 39 13.39 0.22 5.06
C ALA A 39 14.74 0.95 5.14
N ILE A 40 14.78 2.12 5.77
CA ILE A 40 16.01 2.90 5.97
C ILE A 40 16.97 2.17 6.91
N LYS A 41 16.46 1.54 7.96
CA LYS A 41 17.25 0.80 8.96
C LYS A 41 17.66 -0.61 8.52
N ASN A 42 17.24 -1.05 7.34
CA ASN A 42 17.50 -2.39 6.82
C ASN A 42 16.97 -3.50 7.77
N GLU A 43 15.81 -3.25 8.37
CA GLU A 43 15.14 -4.16 9.28
C GLU A 43 14.29 -5.20 8.51
N ASN A 44 13.65 -6.11 9.24
CA ASN A 44 12.79 -7.13 8.64
C ASN A 44 11.51 -6.50 8.06
N MET A 45 11.54 -6.22 6.75
CA MET A 45 10.44 -5.61 6.01
C MET A 45 9.16 -6.44 6.01
N PHE A 46 9.26 -7.78 6.01
CA PHE A 46 8.09 -8.64 5.94
C PHE A 46 7.22 -8.51 7.20
N ALA A 47 7.85 -8.45 8.38
CA ALA A 47 7.13 -8.26 9.65
C ALA A 47 6.37 -6.92 9.67
N VAL A 48 7.00 -5.84 9.20
CA VAL A 48 6.39 -4.52 9.18
C VAL A 48 5.29 -4.42 8.11
N LEU A 49 5.46 -5.09 6.96
CA LEU A 49 4.41 -5.20 5.94
C LEU A 49 3.18 -5.96 6.45
N MET A 50 3.37 -7.05 7.21
CA MET A 50 2.25 -7.79 7.81
C MET A 50 1.43 -6.93 8.77
N GLU A 51 2.05 -5.98 9.47
CA GLU A 51 1.31 -5.02 10.30
C GLU A 51 0.66 -3.92 9.46
N ALA A 52 1.40 -3.34 8.51
CA ALA A 52 0.92 -2.22 7.70
C ALA A 52 -0.25 -2.59 6.77
N THR A 53 -0.30 -3.83 6.28
CA THR A 53 -1.41 -4.34 5.44
C THR A 53 -2.77 -4.38 6.13
N LYS A 54 -2.82 -4.28 7.47
CA LYS A 54 -4.08 -4.18 8.22
C LYS A 54 -4.77 -2.82 8.06
N TYR A 55 -3.98 -1.79 7.78
CA TYR A 55 -4.40 -0.38 7.84
C TYR A 55 -4.22 0.37 6.51
N CYS A 56 -3.37 -0.16 5.62
CA CYS A 56 -3.01 0.48 4.37
C CYS A 56 -3.44 -0.34 3.17
N SER A 57 -3.88 0.34 2.11
CA SER A 57 -4.10 -0.29 0.82
C SER A 57 -2.78 -0.64 0.14
N LEU A 58 -2.82 -1.59 -0.80
CA LEU A 58 -1.64 -1.96 -1.60
C LEU A 58 -0.99 -0.75 -2.28
N GLY A 59 -1.80 0.19 -2.79
CA GLY A 59 -1.29 1.41 -3.44
C GLY A 59 -0.57 2.36 -2.47
N GLN A 60 -1.03 2.44 -1.22
CA GLN A 60 -0.34 3.24 -0.20
C GLN A 60 1.01 2.62 0.17
N LEU A 61 1.07 1.29 0.32
CA LEU A 61 2.29 0.58 0.65
C LEU A 61 3.33 0.68 -0.48
N THR A 62 2.92 0.51 -1.73
CA THR A 62 3.84 0.59 -2.88
C THR A 62 4.35 2.01 -3.08
N ALA A 63 3.50 3.03 -2.93
CA ALA A 63 3.92 4.44 -2.98
C ALA A 63 4.96 4.75 -1.89
N ALA A 64 4.71 4.36 -0.65
CA ALA A 64 5.63 4.55 0.47
C ALA A 64 6.99 3.88 0.24
N MET A 65 7.00 2.67 -0.33
CA MET A 65 8.22 1.93 -0.66
C MET A 65 9.00 2.59 -1.80
N PHE A 66 8.33 3.19 -2.78
CA PHE A 66 9.00 3.93 -3.85
C PHE A 66 9.70 5.20 -3.35
N GLU A 67 9.17 5.86 -2.33
CA GLU A 67 9.79 7.05 -1.73
C GLU A 67 11.13 6.74 -1.04
N VAL A 68 11.28 5.54 -0.47
CA VAL A 68 12.50 5.15 0.29
C VAL A 68 13.47 4.25 -0.47
N GLY A 69 12.99 3.37 -1.35
CA GLY A 69 13.81 2.40 -2.08
C GLY A 69 14.08 2.75 -3.54
N GLY A 70 13.46 3.82 -4.04
CA GLY A 70 13.44 4.17 -5.46
C GLY A 70 12.57 3.23 -6.30
N GLN A 71 12.02 3.74 -7.40
CA GLN A 71 11.42 2.87 -8.42
C GLN A 71 12.49 2.00 -9.04
N TYR A 72 12.14 0.74 -9.32
CA TYR A 72 12.94 -0.16 -10.15
C TYR A 72 13.38 0.58 -11.41
N ARG A 73 14.65 0.96 -11.47
CA ARG A 73 15.27 1.49 -12.69
C ARG A 73 15.51 0.29 -13.59
N ARG A 74 14.68 0.14 -14.62
CA ARG A 74 15.03 -0.71 -15.76
C ARG A 74 16.32 -0.15 -16.34
N ASN A 75 17.45 -0.79 -16.06
CA ASN A 75 18.62 -0.65 -16.90
C ASN A 75 18.21 -1.17 -18.28
N MET A 76 18.29 -0.30 -19.28
CA MET A 76 18.32 -0.69 -20.68
C MET A 76 19.76 -1.05 -21.04
#